data_AF-A0A415LTF5-F1
#
_entry.id   AF-A0A415LTF5-F1
#
_cell.length_a   1.000
_cell.length_b   1.000
_cell.length_c   1.000
_cell.angle_alpha   90.00
_cell.angle_beta   90.00
_cell.angle_gamma   90.00
#
_symmetry.space_group_name_H-M   'P 1'
#
loop_
_entity.id
_entity.type
_entity.pdbx_description
1 polymer ?
#
loop_
_entity_poly.entity_id
_entity_poly.type
_entity_poly.pdbx_seq_one_letter_code
_entity_poly.pdbx_strand_id
1 'polypeptide(L)'
;MSKLHELSWRTNINTYTFRGKYIVLYDDHRTLLNILFEAKKLGEFAETPNLIYFDLHDDACTLLPKSQLLERMGVKDLSEATSKQFWSFVEFDLGVLDDDWLLTGMELDLIKNAILIGQEENHHIQDMNGRYKSEDRVEHELYSISHLQYSLNNRGCLGVSIR
;
A
#
# COMPACT_ATOMS: atom_id res chain seq x y z
N MET A 1 -10.85 22.85 2.98
CA MET A 1 -9.46 22.50 2.62
C MET A 1 -9.11 21.25 3.39
N SER A 2 -8.57 20.24 2.71
CA SER A 2 -8.23 18.99 3.35
C SER A 2 -7.10 19.17 4.36
N LYS A 3 -7.21 18.47 5.49
CA LYS A 3 -6.26 18.53 6.61
C LYS A 3 -5.06 17.62 6.42
N LEU A 4 -4.91 17.00 5.24
CA LEU A 4 -3.78 16.12 4.95
C LEU A 4 -2.43 16.83 5.10
N HIS A 5 -2.39 18.15 4.92
CA HIS A 5 -1.20 18.95 5.14
C HIS A 5 -0.68 18.89 6.60
N GLU A 6 -1.55 18.65 7.59
CA GLU A 6 -1.19 18.52 9.01
C GLU A 6 -0.28 17.31 9.29
N LEU A 7 -0.20 16.34 8.36
CA LEU A 7 0.76 15.23 8.44
C LEU A 7 2.22 15.71 8.45
N SER A 8 2.51 16.90 7.93
CA SER A 8 3.87 17.46 7.97
C SER A 8 4.34 17.87 9.37
N TRP A 9 3.49 17.79 10.39
CA TRP A 9 3.92 17.94 11.79
C TRP A 9 4.72 16.72 12.28
N ARG A 10 4.75 15.65 11.50
CA ARG A 10 5.48 14.44 11.79
C ARG A 10 6.82 14.47 11.07
N THR A 11 7.86 14.03 11.78
CA THR A 11 9.19 13.88 11.21
C THR A 11 9.13 12.94 10.00
N ASN A 12 9.93 13.21 8.97
CA ASN A 12 10.03 12.40 7.76
C ASN A 12 8.76 12.32 6.90
N ILE A 13 7.78 13.22 7.11
CA ILE A 13 6.65 13.40 6.20
C ILE A 13 6.61 14.85 5.75
N ASN A 14 6.63 15.07 4.44
CA ASN A 14 6.46 16.39 3.85
C ASN A 14 5.23 16.40 2.96
N THR A 15 4.43 17.46 3.05
CA THR A 15 3.19 17.58 2.27
C THR A 15 3.28 18.78 1.34
N TYR A 16 2.86 18.58 0.09
CA TYR A 16 2.81 19.58 -0.94
C TYR A 16 1.48 19.50 -1.68
N THR A 17 1.18 20.54 -2.45
CA THR A 17 0.04 20.52 -3.37
C THR A 17 0.46 21.00 -4.75
N PHE A 18 -0.02 20.32 -5.79
CA PHE A 18 0.19 20.72 -7.17
C PHE A 18 -1.10 20.53 -7.96
N ARG A 19 -1.61 21.60 -8.56
CA ARG A 19 -2.86 21.59 -9.36
C ARG A 19 -4.05 20.94 -8.63
N GLY A 20 -4.17 21.20 -7.33
CA GLY A 20 -5.24 20.63 -6.48
C GLY A 20 -5.07 19.15 -6.11
N LYS A 21 -3.91 18.56 -6.40
CA LYS A 21 -3.53 17.22 -5.95
C LYS A 21 -2.59 17.29 -4.76
N TYR A 22 -2.79 16.43 -3.78
CA TYR A 22 -1.89 16.26 -2.64
C TYR A 22 -0.69 15.42 -3.06
N ILE A 23 0.49 15.85 -2.65
CA ILE A 23 1.75 15.11 -2.80
C ILE A 23 2.30 14.93 -1.40
N VAL A 24 2.55 13.69 -1.01
CA VAL A 24 3.14 13.36 0.29
C VAL A 24 4.48 12.68 0.01
N LEU A 25 5.55 13.20 0.59
CA LEU A 25 6.87 12.59 0.56
C LEU A 25 7.14 11.95 1.92
N TYR A 26 7.64 10.73 1.90
CA TYR A 26 7.95 9.92 3.08
C TYR A 26 9.13 8.99 2.77
N ASP A 27 9.81 8.50 3.81
CA ASP A 27 11.09 7.79 3.68
C ASP A 27 10.98 6.25 3.72
N ASP A 28 9.88 5.69 4.23
CA ASP A 28 9.67 4.23 4.44
C ASP A 28 8.34 3.80 3.80
N HIS A 29 8.30 2.68 3.06
CA HIS A 29 7.11 2.20 2.36
C HIS A 29 5.91 1.91 3.28
N ARG A 30 6.14 1.43 4.51
CA ARG A 30 5.08 1.22 5.52
C ARG A 30 4.41 2.51 5.95
N THR A 31 5.12 3.64 5.83
CA THR A 31 4.54 4.96 6.10
C THR A 31 3.33 5.24 5.20
N LEU A 32 3.23 4.59 4.03
CA LEU A 32 2.04 4.64 3.19
C LEU A 32 0.77 4.24 3.95
N LEU A 33 0.82 3.21 4.80
CA LEU A 33 -0.35 2.77 5.57
C LEU A 33 -0.82 3.88 6.52
N ASN A 34 0.12 4.56 7.18
CA ASN A 34 -0.20 5.70 8.05
C ASN A 34 -0.88 6.83 7.27
N ILE A 35 -0.36 7.14 6.07
CA ILE A 35 -0.94 8.18 5.21
C ILE A 35 -2.35 7.79 4.75
N LEU A 36 -2.55 6.56 4.29
CA LEU A 36 -3.85 6.07 3.84
C LEU A 36 -4.89 6.05 4.97
N PHE A 37 -4.48 5.65 6.17
CA PHE A 37 -5.33 5.66 7.36
C PHE A 37 -5.80 7.08 7.72
N GLU A 38 -4.90 8.05 7.74
CA GLU A 38 -5.25 9.44 8.03
C GLU A 38 -6.12 10.05 6.92
N ALA A 39 -5.81 9.76 5.65
CA ALA A 39 -6.62 10.17 4.51
C ALA A 39 -8.05 9.60 4.59
N LYS A 40 -8.19 8.33 4.98
CA LYS A 40 -9.49 7.67 5.19
C LYS A 40 -10.28 8.35 6.32
N LYS A 41 -9.64 8.63 7.46
CA LYS A 41 -10.29 9.34 8.59
C LYS A 41 -10.75 10.74 8.24
N LEU A 42 -10.01 11.43 7.38
CA LEU A 42 -10.33 12.76 6.89
C LEU A 42 -11.39 12.76 5.77
N GLY A 43 -11.77 11.59 5.25
CA GLY A 43 -12.73 11.45 4.16
C GLY A 43 -12.19 11.93 2.81
N GLU A 44 -10.88 11.84 2.59
CA GLU A 44 -10.23 12.29 1.35
C GLU A 44 -10.57 11.41 0.14
N PHE A 45 -10.92 10.16 0.41
CA PHE A 45 -11.34 9.20 -0.59
C PHE A 45 -12.82 8.89 -0.42
N ALA A 46 -13.59 9.00 -1.52
CA ALA A 46 -14.99 8.60 -1.52
C ALA A 46 -15.16 7.08 -1.40
N GLU A 47 -14.16 6.32 -1.88
CA GLU A 47 -14.06 4.88 -1.80
C GLU A 47 -12.60 4.50 -1.56
N THR A 48 -12.34 3.28 -1.08
CA THR A 48 -10.98 2.76 -0.91
C THR A 48 -10.19 2.84 -2.22
N PRO A 49 -9.01 3.46 -2.24
CA PRO A 49 -8.28 3.73 -3.47
C PRO A 49 -7.60 2.47 -4.04
N ASN A 50 -7.41 2.44 -5.35
CA ASN A 50 -6.46 1.51 -5.98
C ASN A 50 -5.04 2.06 -5.81
N LEU A 51 -4.06 1.17 -5.66
CA LEU A 51 -2.65 1.51 -5.59
C LEU A 51 -1.95 1.25 -6.93
N ILE A 52 -1.14 2.22 -7.36
CA ILE A 52 -0.16 2.03 -8.41
C ILE A 52 1.19 2.39 -7.78
N TYR A 53 2.10 1.44 -7.74
CA TYR A 53 3.40 1.62 -7.09
C TYR A 53 4.54 1.05 -7.94
N PHE A 54 5.74 1.54 -7.64
CA PHE A 54 6.97 1.18 -8.33
C PHE A 54 7.92 0.61 -7.30
N ASP A 55 8.27 -0.66 -7.46
CA ASP A 55 9.17 -1.37 -6.56
C ASP A 55 9.80 -2.56 -7.31
N LEU A 56 10.94 -3.01 -6.80
CA LEU A 56 11.60 -4.24 -7.20
C LEU A 56 10.91 -5.48 -6.62
N HIS A 57 10.34 -5.36 -5.41
CA HIS A 57 9.66 -6.44 -4.68
C HIS A 57 8.14 -6.27 -4.73
N ASP A 58 7.39 -7.38 -4.62
CA ASP A 58 5.93 -7.31 -4.63
C ASP A 58 5.27 -6.99 -3.30
N ASP A 59 5.99 -7.11 -2.19
CA ASP A 59 5.54 -6.86 -0.81
C ASP A 59 4.17 -7.47 -0.48
N ALA A 60 3.84 -8.56 -1.17
CA ALA A 60 2.61 -9.32 -1.02
C ALA A 60 2.85 -10.58 -0.18
N CYS A 61 3.77 -10.52 0.79
CA CYS A 61 4.10 -11.65 1.65
C CYS A 61 2.95 -11.98 2.60
N THR A 62 2.98 -13.20 3.14
CA THR A 62 1.87 -13.73 3.95
C THR A 62 1.61 -12.90 5.20
N LEU A 63 0.35 -12.54 5.38
CA LEU A 63 -0.14 -11.64 6.40
C LEU A 63 -1.00 -12.36 7.45
N LEU A 64 -1.15 -11.71 8.60
CA LEU A 64 -2.19 -11.98 9.59
C LEU A 64 -3.61 -11.58 9.09
N PRO A 65 -4.65 -12.35 9.42
CA PRO A 65 -6.04 -11.96 9.14
C PRO A 65 -6.43 -10.62 9.80
N LYS A 66 -7.42 -9.91 9.23
CA LYS A 66 -7.94 -8.62 9.74
C LYS A 66 -8.21 -8.62 11.24
N SER A 67 -8.83 -9.67 11.77
CA SER A 67 -9.14 -9.83 13.19
C SER A 67 -7.89 -9.75 14.07
N GLN A 68 -6.78 -10.35 13.64
CA GLN A 68 -5.50 -10.30 14.35
C GLN A 68 -4.81 -8.94 14.20
N LEU A 69 -4.93 -8.27 13.05
CA LEU A 69 -4.43 -6.90 12.86
C LEU A 69 -5.14 -5.93 13.81
N LEU A 70 -6.47 -6.03 13.89
CA LEU A 70 -7.31 -5.23 14.80
C LEU A 70 -7.00 -5.54 16.28
N GLU A 71 -6.78 -6.81 16.62
CA GLU A 71 -6.34 -7.22 17.96
C GLU A 71 -5.00 -6.58 18.34
N ARG A 72 -4.00 -6.60 17.45
CA ARG A 72 -2.70 -5.94 17.69
C ARG A 72 -2.82 -4.44 17.88
N MET A 73 -3.68 -3.78 17.10
CA MET A 73 -4.01 -2.37 17.28
C MET A 73 -4.78 -2.07 18.58
N GLY A 74 -5.38 -3.09 19.21
CA GLY A 74 -6.22 -2.97 20.40
C GLY A 74 -7.59 -2.35 20.12
N VAL A 75 -8.16 -2.61 18.94
CA VAL A 75 -9.48 -2.09 18.51
C VAL A 75 -10.36 -3.21 17.95
N LYS A 76 -11.68 -2.98 17.89
CA LYS A 76 -12.60 -3.95 17.25
C LYS A 76 -12.92 -3.61 15.81
N ASP A 77 -12.78 -2.34 15.45
CA ASP A 77 -12.97 -1.84 14.11
C ASP A 77 -11.91 -0.77 13.82
N LEU A 78 -11.46 -0.68 12.57
CA LEU A 78 -10.42 0.28 12.18
C LEU A 78 -10.88 1.73 12.42
N SER A 79 -12.17 2.03 12.31
CA SER A 79 -12.72 3.37 12.56
C SER A 79 -12.60 3.81 14.03
N GLU A 80 -12.42 2.87 14.97
CA GLU A 80 -12.17 3.15 16.38
C GLU A 80 -10.71 3.52 16.66
N ALA A 81 -9.79 3.22 15.74
CA ALA A 81 -8.38 3.44 15.94
C ALA A 81 -8.02 4.93 16.00
N THR A 82 -7.24 5.29 17.02
CA THR A 82 -6.58 6.59 17.04
C THR A 82 -5.37 6.58 16.11
N SER A 83 -4.98 7.76 15.63
CA SER A 83 -3.74 7.96 14.87
C SER A 83 -2.54 7.40 15.60
N LYS A 84 -2.47 7.59 16.93
CA LYS A 84 -1.38 7.04 17.72
C LYS A 84 -1.36 5.51 17.72
N GLN A 85 -2.51 4.85 17.90
CA GLN A 85 -2.59 3.38 17.89
C GLN A 85 -2.18 2.81 16.54
N PHE A 86 -2.75 3.34 15.45
CA PHE A 86 -2.46 2.84 14.11
C PHE A 86 -0.98 3.01 13.75
N TRP A 87 -0.39 4.17 14.06
CA TRP A 87 1.01 4.43 13.76
C TRP A 87 1.96 3.57 14.59
N SER A 88 1.65 3.36 15.87
CA SER A 88 2.42 2.42 16.70
C SER A 88 2.32 0.99 16.18
N PHE A 89 1.15 0.58 15.71
CA PHE A 89 0.96 -0.73 15.08
C PHE A 89 1.82 -0.90 13.84
N VAL A 90 1.82 0.08 12.92
CA VAL A 90 2.64 0.01 11.71
C VAL A 90 4.14 -0.06 12.04
N GLU A 91 4.58 0.69 13.05
CA GLU A 91 6.00 0.76 13.43
C GLU A 91 6.50 -0.51 14.15
N PHE A 92 5.70 -1.04 15.09
CA PHE A 92 6.17 -2.02 16.07
C PHE A 92 5.51 -3.40 15.96
N ASP A 93 4.36 -3.50 15.30
CA ASP A 93 3.55 -4.72 15.29
C ASP A 93 3.44 -5.37 13.89
N LEU A 94 3.88 -4.71 12.82
CA LEU A 94 4.05 -5.31 11.49
C LEU A 94 5.35 -6.10 11.37
N GLY A 95 5.45 -6.90 10.30
CA GLY A 95 6.62 -7.71 9.98
C GLY A 95 7.91 -6.89 9.92
N VAL A 96 9.02 -7.54 10.30
CA VAL A 96 10.35 -6.90 10.32
C VAL A 96 10.91 -6.68 8.91
N LEU A 97 10.43 -7.46 7.94
CA LEU A 97 10.99 -7.51 6.58
C LEU A 97 10.41 -6.48 5.61
N ASP A 98 9.42 -5.68 6.04
CA ASP A 98 8.75 -4.68 5.19
C ASP A 98 8.11 -5.26 3.91
N ASP A 99 7.69 -6.53 3.96
CA ASP A 99 7.15 -7.26 2.82
C ASP A 99 5.66 -7.63 3.01
N ASP A 100 5.02 -7.15 4.07
CA ASP A 100 3.63 -7.46 4.45
C ASP A 100 2.69 -6.25 4.37
N TRP A 101 3.21 -5.06 4.03
CA TRP A 101 2.43 -3.82 4.08
C TRP A 101 1.31 -3.79 3.04
N LEU A 102 1.50 -4.39 1.85
CA LEU A 102 0.50 -4.35 0.78
C LEU A 102 -0.77 -5.10 1.20
N LEU A 103 -0.61 -6.35 1.64
CA LEU A 103 -1.75 -7.16 2.08
C LEU A 103 -2.35 -6.60 3.38
N THR A 104 -1.54 -6.02 4.28
CA THR A 104 -2.04 -5.27 5.45
C THR A 104 -3.02 -4.18 5.02
N GLY A 105 -2.62 -3.38 4.02
CA GLY A 105 -3.47 -2.33 3.49
C GLY A 105 -4.76 -2.86 2.87
N MET A 106 -4.73 -4.05 2.27
CA MET A 106 -5.93 -4.70 1.73
C MET A 106 -6.88 -5.20 2.82
N GLU A 107 -6.41 -5.95 3.82
CA GLU A 107 -7.23 -6.42 4.95
C GLU A 107 -7.90 -5.28 5.73
N LEU A 108 -7.21 -4.15 5.82
CA LEU A 108 -7.69 -2.97 6.54
C LEU A 108 -8.54 -2.04 5.66
N ASP A 109 -8.87 -2.44 4.43
CA ASP A 109 -9.66 -1.64 3.49
C ASP A 109 -9.04 -0.24 3.27
N LEU A 110 -7.70 -0.18 3.22
CA LEU A 110 -6.92 1.00 2.86
C LEU A 110 -6.47 0.97 1.40
N ILE A 111 -6.34 -0.23 0.82
CA ILE A 111 -5.99 -0.49 -0.57
C ILE A 111 -7.01 -1.45 -1.16
N LYS A 112 -7.63 -1.05 -2.28
CA LYS A 112 -8.66 -1.86 -2.96
C LYS A 112 -8.04 -2.90 -3.89
N ASN A 113 -7.24 -2.44 -4.86
CA ASN A 113 -6.49 -3.28 -5.80
C ASN A 113 -5.10 -2.68 -5.95
N ALA A 114 -4.13 -3.45 -6.45
CA ALA A 114 -2.80 -2.89 -6.71
C ALA A 114 -2.21 -3.33 -8.05
N ILE A 115 -1.45 -2.41 -8.65
CA ILE A 115 -0.59 -2.67 -9.78
C ILE A 115 0.83 -2.30 -9.37
N LEU A 116 1.71 -3.30 -9.36
CA LEU A 116 3.14 -3.11 -9.23
C LEU A 116 3.78 -2.96 -10.60
N ILE A 117 4.65 -1.97 -10.72
CA ILE A 117 5.41 -1.67 -11.92
C ILE A 117 6.91 -1.75 -11.62
N GLY A 118 7.65 -2.59 -12.35
CA GLY A 118 9.10 -2.75 -12.19
C GLY A 118 9.55 -3.93 -11.33
N GLN A 119 8.62 -4.82 -10.98
CA GLN A 119 8.91 -6.02 -10.19
C GLN A 119 9.94 -6.91 -10.88
N GLU A 120 11.04 -7.24 -10.19
CA GLU A 120 12.00 -8.26 -10.65
C GLU A 120 12.25 -9.32 -9.57
N GLU A 121 11.93 -9.01 -8.31
CA GLU A 121 12.12 -9.90 -7.16
C GLU A 121 10.78 -10.28 -6.53
N ASN A 122 10.78 -11.40 -5.80
CA ASN A 122 9.60 -12.08 -5.26
C ASN A 122 8.58 -12.52 -6.34
N HIS A 123 7.60 -13.33 -5.96
CA HIS A 123 6.58 -13.82 -6.91
C HIS A 123 5.25 -14.12 -6.21
N HIS A 124 5.04 -13.58 -5.02
CA HIS A 124 3.82 -13.79 -4.23
C HIS A 124 2.57 -13.38 -5.01
N ILE A 125 2.58 -12.23 -5.72
CA ILE A 125 1.45 -11.81 -6.56
C ILE A 125 1.14 -12.85 -7.65
N GLN A 126 2.18 -13.44 -8.25
CA GLN A 126 2.01 -14.47 -9.28
C GLN A 126 1.54 -15.79 -8.67
N ASP A 127 2.07 -16.18 -7.52
CA ASP A 127 1.70 -17.39 -6.78
C ASP A 127 0.24 -17.39 -6.35
N MET A 128 -0.30 -16.22 -6.00
CA MET A 128 -1.71 -16.02 -5.71
C MET A 128 -2.57 -15.81 -6.96
N ASN A 129 -2.02 -16.03 -8.16
CA ASN A 129 -2.68 -15.80 -9.45
C ASN A 129 -3.31 -14.40 -9.58
N GLY A 130 -2.65 -13.39 -9.02
CA GLY A 130 -3.09 -12.00 -9.06
C GLY A 130 -4.38 -11.73 -8.30
N ARG A 131 -4.74 -12.56 -7.32
CA ARG A 131 -5.96 -12.40 -6.53
C ARG A 131 -5.68 -12.64 -5.05
N TYR A 132 -6.16 -11.71 -4.24
CA TYR A 132 -6.16 -11.84 -2.80
C TYR A 132 -7.59 -11.76 -2.27
N LYS A 133 -7.90 -12.55 -1.24
CA LYS A 133 -9.22 -12.52 -0.59
C LYS A 133 -9.01 -12.27 0.90
N SER A 134 -9.54 -11.16 1.38
CA SER A 134 -9.44 -10.76 2.77
C SER A 134 -10.29 -11.65 3.69
N GLU A 135 -10.08 -11.54 5.01
CA GLU A 135 -10.88 -12.28 6.01
C GLU A 135 -12.37 -11.96 5.91
N ASP A 136 -12.73 -10.69 5.63
CA ASP A 136 -14.11 -10.25 5.43
C ASP A 136 -14.68 -10.58 4.04
N ARG A 137 -13.95 -11.40 3.26
CA ARG A 137 -14.32 -11.96 1.95
C ARG A 137 -14.36 -10.94 0.82
N VAL A 138 -13.75 -9.77 0.98
CA VAL A 138 -13.51 -8.84 -0.11
C VAL A 138 -12.43 -9.43 -1.02
N GLU A 139 -12.64 -9.32 -2.34
CA GLU A 139 -11.68 -9.78 -3.34
C GLU A 139 -10.90 -8.58 -3.88
N HIS A 140 -9.60 -8.76 -3.98
CA HIS A 140 -8.64 -7.77 -4.44
C HIS A 140 -7.90 -8.31 -5.65
N GLU A 141 -7.75 -7.48 -6.67
CA GLU A 141 -6.97 -7.78 -7.86
C GLU A 141 -5.56 -7.20 -7.73
N LEU A 142 -4.57 -8.04 -8.04
CA LEU A 142 -3.15 -7.73 -7.95
C LEU A 142 -2.50 -8.01 -9.30
N TYR A 143 -1.80 -7.02 -9.83
CA TYR A 143 -1.09 -7.14 -11.11
C TYR A 143 0.36 -6.74 -10.95
N SER A 144 1.25 -7.42 -11.68
CA SER A 144 2.65 -7.06 -11.76
C SER A 144 3.06 -6.83 -13.22
N ILE A 145 3.80 -5.74 -13.46
CA ILE A 145 4.39 -5.36 -14.73
C ILE A 145 5.91 -5.41 -14.58
N SER A 146 6.49 -6.60 -14.76
CA SER A 146 7.94 -6.86 -14.57
C SER A 146 8.83 -6.40 -15.74
N HIS A 147 8.27 -6.37 -16.95
CA HIS A 147 9.04 -6.20 -18.20
C HIS A 147 9.49 -4.76 -18.50
N LEU A 148 9.39 -3.81 -17.55
CA LEU A 148 9.79 -2.42 -17.81
C LEU A 148 11.27 -2.30 -18.14
N GLN A 149 12.14 -2.94 -17.35
CA GLN A 149 13.58 -2.88 -17.57
C GLN A 149 13.93 -3.45 -18.95
N TYR A 150 13.35 -4.59 -19.32
CA TYR A 150 13.47 -5.16 -20.66
C TYR A 150 12.99 -4.22 -21.78
N SER A 151 11.85 -3.57 -21.59
CA SER A 151 11.24 -2.67 -22.58
C SER A 151 12.04 -1.38 -22.78
N LEU A 152 12.64 -0.87 -21.71
CA LEU A 152 13.47 0.34 -21.73
C LEU A 152 14.89 0.06 -22.24
N ASN A 153 15.45 -1.10 -21.92
CA ASN A 153 16.80 -1.50 -22.35
C ASN A 153 16.88 -1.85 -23.85
N ASN A 154 15.76 -2.18 -24.49
CA ASN A 154 15.67 -2.41 -25.93
C ASN A 154 15.60 -1.12 -26.78
N ARG A 155 16.27 -0.05 -26.34
CA ARG A 155 16.39 1.25 -27.06
C ARG A 155 15.04 1.81 -27.55
N GLY A 156 13.96 1.61 -26.78
CA GLY A 156 12.64 2.11 -27.14
C GLY A 156 11.90 1.33 -28.23
N CYS A 157 12.39 0.14 -28.60
CA CYS A 157 11.62 -0.79 -29.43
C CYS A 157 10.53 -1.47 -28.58
N LEU A 158 9.41 -0.77 -28.36
CA LEU A 158 8.18 -1.41 -27.89
C LEU A 158 7.79 -2.51 -28.89
N GLY A 159 7.91 -3.77 -28.49
CA GLY A 159 7.35 -4.90 -29.25
C GLY A 159 8.34 -5.84 -29.95
N VAL A 160 9.54 -6.07 -29.43
CA VAL A 160 10.36 -7.20 -29.90
C VAL A 160 10.63 -8.18 -28.77
N SER A 161 10.06 -9.37 -28.96
CA SER A 161 10.26 -10.68 -28.28
C SER A 161 9.65 -10.92 -26.89
N ILE A 162 8.36 -11.27 -26.89
CA ILE A 162 7.92 -12.49 -26.18
C ILE A 162 8.07 -13.64 -27.20
N ARG A 163 8.93 -14.62 -26.89
CA ARG A 163 8.95 -15.95 -27.52
C ARG A 163 8.62 -16.98 -26.46
#